data_AF-D5CT38-F1
#
_entry.id   AF-D5CT38-F1
#
_cell.length_a   1.000
_cell.length_b   1.000
_cell.length_c   1.000
_cell.angle_alpha   90.00
_cell.angle_beta   90.00
_cell.angle_gamma   90.00
#
_symmetry.space_group_name_H-M   'P 1'
#
loop_
_entity.id
_entity.type
_entity.pdbx_description
1 polymer ?
#
loop_
_entity_poly.entity_id
_entity_poly.type
_entity_poly.pdbx_seq_one_letter_code
_entity_poly.pdbx_strand_id
1 'polypeptide(L)'
;MYASFDSTATQPTPVTGWYDDMTPACKLVPAANLLQLTQAQWDNRLNTPYVQNGALVAAPAPTSAQISAQAWSAYQAGAKGALLATDTTVARISEAISLGATTATTADVVAFMQYRKDLRAILTQAQPKTIPTSLPTKPPYPANT
;
A
#
# COMPACT_ATOMS: atom_id res chain seq x y z
N MET A 1 9.12 32.71 -11.60
CA MET A 1 9.01 31.32 -11.13
C MET A 1 8.28 31.26 -9.81
N TYR A 2 7.22 30.47 -9.74
CA TYR A 2 6.34 30.34 -8.58
C TYR A 2 5.95 28.87 -8.37
N ALA A 3 5.77 28.48 -7.10
CA ALA A 3 5.08 27.25 -6.71
C ALA A 3 3.68 27.59 -6.19
N SER A 4 2.64 26.91 -6.66
CA SER A 4 1.32 26.98 -6.02
C SER A 4 1.18 25.95 -4.92
N PHE A 5 0.51 26.32 -3.84
CA PHE A 5 0.23 25.44 -2.71
C PHE A 5 -1.04 25.89 -1.98
N ASP A 6 -1.61 25.03 -1.14
CA ASP A 6 -2.70 25.42 -0.25
C ASP A 6 -2.13 26.01 1.06
N SER A 7 -2.22 27.33 1.21
CA SER A 7 -1.74 28.02 2.41
C SER A 7 -2.57 27.76 3.66
N THR A 8 -3.77 27.20 3.52
CA THR A 8 -4.68 26.89 4.63
C THR A 8 -4.49 25.46 5.16
N ALA A 9 -3.79 24.60 4.41
CA ALA A 9 -3.51 23.23 4.80
C ALA A 9 -2.41 23.15 5.88
N THR A 10 -2.44 22.06 6.65
CA THR A 10 -1.39 21.73 7.61
C THR A 10 -0.04 21.60 6.89
N GLN A 11 0.97 22.32 7.39
CA GLN A 11 2.31 22.32 6.84
C GLN A 11 3.13 21.11 7.33
N PRO A 12 4.09 20.57 6.55
CA PRO A 12 4.41 20.96 5.18
C PRO A 12 3.32 20.57 4.18
N THR A 13 2.98 21.46 3.26
CA THR A 13 1.92 21.25 2.26
C THR A 13 2.54 20.93 0.89
N PRO A 14 1.99 19.98 0.12
CA PRO A 14 2.49 19.68 -1.21
C PRO A 14 2.33 20.88 -2.16
N VAL A 15 3.27 21.02 -3.09
CA VAL A 15 3.15 21.94 -4.21
C VAL A 15 2.15 21.36 -5.21
N THR A 16 1.13 22.16 -5.56
CA THR A 16 0.06 21.79 -6.48
C THR A 16 0.36 22.16 -7.94
N GLY A 17 1.37 22.99 -8.18
CA GLY A 17 1.74 23.44 -9.52
C GLY A 17 3.00 24.29 -9.55
N TRP A 18 3.63 24.37 -10.72
CA TRP A 18 4.86 25.13 -10.97
C TRP A 18 4.65 26.07 -12.15
N TYR A 19 5.05 27.33 -12.00
CA TYR A 19 4.89 28.37 -13.02
C TYR A 19 6.22 29.07 -13.24
N ASP A 20 6.73 29.08 -14.46
CA ASP A 20 8.02 29.70 -14.78
C ASP A 20 7.88 31.25 -14.82
N ASP A 21 6.74 31.75 -15.29
CA ASP A 21 6.38 33.15 -15.43
C ASP A 21 5.00 33.48 -14.82
N MET A 22 4.62 34.76 -14.81
CA MET A 22 3.25 35.18 -14.51
C MET A 22 2.33 34.96 -15.73
N THR A 23 2.19 33.70 -16.14
CA THR A 23 1.13 33.27 -17.06
C THR A 23 -0.25 33.70 -16.55
N PRO A 24 -1.26 33.83 -17.44
CA PRO A 24 -2.65 34.04 -17.02
C PRO A 24 -3.14 33.01 -16.00
N ALA A 25 -2.65 31.77 -16.06
CA ALA A 25 -2.98 30.72 -15.09
C ALA A 25 -2.47 31.04 -13.67
N CYS A 26 -1.27 31.61 -13.54
CA CYS A 26 -0.73 32.07 -12.26
C CYS A 26 -1.56 33.22 -11.66
N LYS A 27 -2.15 34.08 -12.50
CA LYS A 27 -3.03 35.18 -12.06
C LYS A 27 -4.37 34.73 -11.46
N LEU A 28 -4.79 33.49 -11.73
CA LEU A 28 -6.01 32.90 -11.16
C LEU A 28 -5.78 32.29 -9.77
N VAL A 29 -4.52 32.06 -9.39
CA VAL A 29 -4.17 31.56 -8.06
C VAL A 29 -4.05 32.74 -7.10
N PRO A 30 -4.69 32.73 -5.92
CA PRO A 30 -4.51 33.77 -4.92
C PRO A 30 -3.03 33.94 -4.56
N ALA A 31 -2.56 35.17 -4.41
CA ALA A 31 -1.14 35.44 -4.10
C ALA A 31 -0.66 34.75 -2.81
N ALA A 32 -1.53 34.55 -1.83
CA ALA A 32 -1.24 33.81 -0.60
C ALA A 32 -0.92 32.32 -0.83
N ASN A 33 -1.38 31.76 -1.95
CA ASN A 33 -1.15 30.38 -2.37
C ASN A 33 0.03 30.26 -3.37
N LEU A 34 0.82 31.31 -3.52
CA LEU A 34 1.98 31.34 -4.41
C LEU A 34 3.25 31.63 -3.62
N LEU A 35 4.25 30.75 -3.78
CA LEU A 35 5.60 30.96 -3.28
C LEU A 35 6.50 31.38 -4.43
N GLN A 36 7.08 32.57 -4.35
CA GLN A 36 8.08 33.02 -5.32
C GLN A 36 9.39 32.25 -5.13
N LEU A 37 9.99 31.80 -6.23
CA LEU A 37 11.21 31.00 -6.24
C LEU A 37 12.37 31.73 -6.89
N THR A 38 13.57 31.50 -6.37
CA THR A 38 14.83 31.80 -7.06
C THR A 38 15.12 30.78 -8.16
N GLN A 39 16.05 31.08 -9.07
CA GLN A 39 16.48 30.12 -10.10
C GLN A 39 17.00 28.81 -9.49
N ALA A 40 17.83 28.90 -8.45
CA ALA A 40 18.37 27.71 -7.78
C ALA A 40 17.26 26.84 -7.15
N GLN A 41 16.23 27.47 -6.55
CA GLN A 41 15.07 26.75 -6.01
C GLN A 41 14.23 26.12 -7.13
N TRP A 42 14.06 26.83 -8.25
CA TRP A 42 13.37 26.29 -9.42
C TRP A 42 14.10 25.07 -9.99
N ASP A 43 15.42 25.12 -10.12
CA ASP A 43 16.21 24.00 -10.64
C ASP A 43 16.14 22.79 -9.71
N ASN A 44 16.06 23.01 -8.39
CA ASN A 44 15.95 21.95 -7.38
C ASN A 44 14.51 21.57 -7.00
N ARG A 45 13.49 22.11 -7.69
CA ARG A 45 12.09 22.05 -7.24
C ARG A 45 11.53 20.62 -7.10
N LEU A 46 12.00 19.69 -7.94
CA LEU A 46 11.54 18.30 -7.90
C LEU A 46 12.07 17.52 -6.68
N ASN A 47 13.16 17.99 -6.07
CA ASN A 47 13.71 17.41 -4.83
C ASN A 47 13.07 18.01 -3.57
N THR A 48 12.38 19.15 -3.70
CA THR A 48 11.73 19.87 -2.59
C THR A 48 10.25 20.19 -2.92
N PRO A 49 9.40 19.17 -3.14
CA PRO A 49 8.06 19.37 -3.69
C PRO A 49 7.02 19.82 -2.65
N TYR A 50 7.45 20.33 -1.49
CA TYR A 50 6.57 20.79 -0.41
C TYR A 50 6.94 22.22 -0.02
N VAL A 51 5.96 22.97 0.47
CA VAL A 51 6.18 24.28 1.10
C VAL A 51 6.05 24.10 2.61
N GLN A 52 6.90 24.78 3.37
CA GLN A 52 6.79 24.95 4.82
C GLN A 52 7.35 26.30 5.22
N ASN A 53 6.59 27.08 6.00
CA ASN A 53 7.00 28.39 6.50
C ASN A 53 7.57 29.31 5.40
N GLY A 54 6.97 29.28 4.20
CA GLY A 54 7.41 30.11 3.07
C GLY A 54 8.69 29.64 2.36
N ALA A 55 9.12 28.39 2.55
CA ALA A 55 10.27 27.82 1.86
C ALA A 55 9.93 26.46 1.24
N LEU A 56 10.62 26.11 0.14
CA LEU A 56 10.58 24.77 -0.41
C LEU A 56 11.35 23.80 0.51
N VAL A 57 10.73 22.68 0.84
CA VAL A 57 11.28 21.62 1.69
C VAL A 57 11.08 20.26 1.02
N ALA A 58 11.88 19.27 1.43
CA ALA A 58 11.69 17.89 1.01
C ALA A 58 10.34 17.36 1.53
N ALA A 59 9.86 16.28 0.91
CA ALA A 59 8.70 15.58 1.43
C ALA A 59 8.92 15.17 2.90
N PRO A 60 7.92 15.34 3.78
CA PRO A 60 8.04 14.88 5.16
C PRO A 60 8.27 13.36 5.16
N ALA A 61 9.12 12.90 6.09
CA ALA A 61 9.29 11.47 6.29
C ALA A 61 7.93 10.84 6.69
N PRO A 62 7.61 9.64 6.18
CA PRO A 62 6.41 8.93 6.59
C PRO A 62 6.37 8.73 8.11
N THR A 63 5.20 8.96 8.71
CA THR A 63 4.97 8.66 10.13
C THR A 63 5.05 7.17 10.40
N SER A 64 5.35 6.77 11.64
CA SER A 64 5.35 5.36 12.04
C SER A 64 3.99 4.69 11.79
N ALA A 65 2.89 5.44 11.89
CA ALA A 65 1.55 4.95 11.57
C ALA A 65 1.40 4.64 10.07
N GLN A 66 1.87 5.53 9.18
CA GLN A 66 1.87 5.31 7.74
C GLN A 66 2.75 4.12 7.35
N ILE A 67 3.95 4.02 7.93
CA ILE A 67 4.87 2.89 7.71
C ILE A 67 4.19 1.58 8.12
N SER A 68 3.55 1.56 9.30
CA SER A 68 2.85 0.38 9.81
C SER A 68 1.65 0.00 8.92
N ALA A 69 0.85 0.97 8.47
CA ALA A 69 -0.27 0.74 7.57
C ALA A 69 0.20 0.17 6.21
N GLN A 70 1.31 0.69 5.66
CA GLN A 70 1.90 0.18 4.43
C GLN A 70 2.39 -1.27 4.60
N ALA A 71 3.07 -1.57 5.72
CA ALA A 71 3.51 -2.92 6.03
C ALA A 71 2.32 -3.90 6.17
N TRP A 72 1.22 -3.45 6.78
CA TRP A 72 0.01 -4.25 6.91
C TRP A 72 -0.64 -4.52 5.55
N SER A 73 -0.75 -3.51 4.70
CA SER A 73 -1.25 -3.66 3.32
C SER A 73 -0.39 -4.65 2.52
N ALA A 74 0.94 -4.61 2.67
CA ALA A 74 1.84 -5.54 2.01
C ALA A 74 1.65 -6.98 2.52
N TYR A 75 1.47 -7.15 3.82
CA TYR A 75 1.19 -8.46 4.44
C TYR A 75 -0.14 -9.06 3.93
N GLN A 76 -1.20 -8.25 3.87
CA GLN A 76 -2.49 -8.68 3.31
C GLN A 76 -2.40 -9.00 1.81
N ALA A 77 -1.63 -8.22 1.04
CA ALA A 77 -1.38 -8.53 -0.37
C ALA A 77 -0.67 -9.88 -0.54
N GLY A 78 0.31 -10.17 0.32
CA GLY A 78 0.96 -11.49 0.38
C GLY A 78 -0.03 -12.62 0.68
N ALA A 79 -0.89 -12.45 1.69
CA ALA A 79 -1.90 -13.46 2.03
C ALA A 79 -2.91 -13.69 0.88
N LYS A 80 -3.34 -12.63 0.19
CA LYS A 80 -4.20 -12.72 -0.99
C LYS A 80 -3.52 -13.47 -2.14
N GLY A 81 -2.25 -13.15 -2.42
CA GLY A 81 -1.46 -13.86 -3.43
C GLY A 81 -1.33 -15.36 -3.12
N ALA A 82 -1.08 -15.70 -1.85
CA ALA A 82 -0.99 -17.08 -1.39
C ALA A 82 -2.34 -17.85 -1.48
N LEU A 83 -3.47 -17.16 -1.26
CA LEU A 83 -4.81 -17.73 -1.49
C LEU A 83 -5.02 -18.04 -2.96
N LEU A 84 -4.77 -17.08 -3.84
CA LEU A 84 -4.94 -17.27 -5.29
C LEU A 84 -4.06 -18.44 -5.80
N ALA A 85 -2.82 -18.54 -5.32
CA ALA A 85 -1.90 -19.61 -5.66
C ALA A 85 -2.34 -21.01 -5.19
N THR A 86 -3.38 -21.11 -4.35
CA THR A 86 -3.92 -22.39 -3.85
C THR A 86 -5.31 -22.74 -4.38
N ASP A 87 -5.89 -21.91 -5.26
CA ASP A 87 -7.23 -22.16 -5.80
C ASP A 87 -7.31 -23.44 -6.64
N THR A 88 -6.32 -23.69 -7.51
CA THR A 88 -6.24 -24.94 -8.29
C THR A 88 -6.17 -26.17 -7.37
N THR A 89 -5.40 -26.10 -6.28
CA THR A 89 -5.33 -27.22 -5.33
C THR A 89 -6.67 -27.49 -4.66
N VAL A 90 -7.42 -26.45 -4.28
CA VAL A 90 -8.77 -26.65 -3.72
C VAL A 90 -9.72 -27.30 -4.72
N ALA A 91 -9.64 -26.90 -6.00
CA ALA A 91 -10.43 -27.54 -7.04
C ALA A 91 -10.11 -29.04 -7.14
N ARG A 92 -8.81 -29.40 -7.13
CA ARG A 92 -8.39 -30.80 -7.18
C ARG A 92 -8.72 -31.60 -5.93
N ILE A 93 -8.61 -31.01 -4.74
CA ILE A 93 -9.10 -31.62 -3.48
C ILE A 93 -10.61 -31.93 -3.61
N SER A 94 -11.40 -30.99 -4.12
CA SER A 94 -12.85 -31.16 -4.26
C SER A 94 -13.21 -32.26 -5.27
N GLU A 95 -12.46 -32.33 -6.38
CA GLU A 95 -12.57 -33.40 -7.37
C GLU A 95 -12.21 -34.77 -6.76
N ALA A 96 -11.06 -34.89 -6.09
CA ALA A 96 -10.61 -36.13 -5.46
C ALA A 96 -11.59 -36.64 -4.38
N ILE A 97 -12.20 -35.74 -3.60
CA ILE A 97 -13.27 -36.09 -2.64
C ILE A 97 -14.48 -36.64 -3.40
N SER A 98 -14.88 -36.01 -4.50
CA SER A 98 -16.05 -36.42 -5.29
C SER A 98 -15.86 -37.80 -5.94
N LEU A 99 -14.61 -38.11 -6.32
CA LEU A 99 -14.23 -39.41 -6.88
C LEU A 99 -13.95 -40.48 -5.79
N GLY A 100 -14.02 -40.13 -4.51
CA GLY A 100 -13.72 -41.04 -3.40
C GLY A 100 -12.24 -41.38 -3.21
N ALA A 101 -11.33 -40.62 -3.83
CA ALA A 101 -9.88 -40.82 -3.72
C ALA A 101 -9.27 -40.25 -2.42
N THR A 102 -9.98 -39.34 -1.77
CA THR A 102 -9.68 -38.81 -0.42
C THR A 102 -10.97 -38.38 0.27
N THR A 103 -10.89 -37.88 1.51
CA THR A 103 -12.03 -37.37 2.27
C THR A 103 -11.76 -35.96 2.80
N ALA A 104 -12.81 -35.20 3.09
CA ALA A 104 -12.68 -33.87 3.71
C ALA A 104 -12.00 -33.91 5.09
N THR A 105 -11.93 -35.09 5.71
CA THR A 105 -11.33 -35.33 7.03
C THR A 105 -9.91 -35.89 6.96
N THR A 106 -9.39 -36.21 5.78
CA THR A 106 -8.00 -36.66 5.63
C THR A 106 -7.06 -35.57 6.15
N ALA A 107 -6.04 -35.94 6.93
CA ALA A 107 -5.24 -35.00 7.72
C ALA A 107 -4.55 -33.91 6.88
N ASP A 108 -4.07 -34.26 5.68
CA ASP A 108 -3.44 -33.33 4.75
C ASP A 108 -4.44 -32.36 4.10
N VAL A 109 -5.63 -32.83 3.73
CA VAL A 109 -6.76 -32.00 3.27
C VAL A 109 -7.16 -31.00 4.36
N VAL A 110 -7.33 -31.46 5.60
CA VAL A 110 -7.67 -30.60 6.75
C VAL A 110 -6.59 -29.54 6.96
N ALA A 111 -5.31 -29.94 6.96
CA ALA A 111 -4.19 -29.00 7.09
C ALA A 111 -4.19 -27.94 5.99
N PHE A 112 -4.43 -28.33 4.74
CA PHE A 112 -4.49 -27.41 3.60
C PHE A 112 -5.66 -26.44 3.69
N MET A 113 -6.84 -26.91 4.11
CA MET A 113 -8.02 -26.07 4.30
C MET A 113 -7.87 -25.13 5.49
N GLN A 114 -7.22 -25.56 6.57
CA GLN A 114 -6.87 -24.70 7.70
C GLN A 114 -5.89 -23.59 7.28
N TYR A 115 -4.85 -23.91 6.51
CA TYR A 115 -3.95 -22.91 5.94
C TYR A 115 -4.70 -21.83 5.16
N ARG A 116 -5.65 -22.20 4.30
CA ARG A 116 -6.46 -21.21 3.57
C ARG A 116 -7.38 -20.40 4.48
N LYS A 117 -7.92 -21.02 5.54
CA LYS A 117 -8.71 -20.30 6.54
C LYS A 117 -7.87 -19.23 7.24
N ASP A 118 -6.64 -19.56 7.61
CA ASP A 118 -5.72 -18.62 8.26
C ASP A 118 -5.36 -17.46 7.32
N LEU A 119 -5.10 -17.74 6.04
CA LEU A 119 -4.87 -16.67 5.06
C LEU A 119 -6.09 -15.76 4.89
N ARG A 120 -7.32 -16.29 4.90
CA ARG A 120 -8.54 -15.47 4.82
C ARG A 120 -8.73 -14.61 6.06
N ALA A 121 -8.38 -15.12 7.24
CA ALA A 121 -8.44 -14.35 8.48
C ALA A 121 -7.53 -13.10 8.42
N ILE A 122 -6.36 -13.20 7.80
CA ILE A 122 -5.46 -12.05 7.58
C ILE A 122 -6.14 -10.93 6.76
N LEU A 123 -6.99 -11.28 5.79
CA LEU A 123 -7.64 -10.30 4.92
C LEU A 123 -8.79 -9.54 5.62
N THR A 124 -9.37 -10.12 6.67
CA THR A 124 -10.54 -9.55 7.36
C THR A 124 -10.22 -9.01 8.75
N GLN A 125 -9.06 -9.36 9.33
CA GLN A 125 -8.68 -8.87 10.64
C GLN A 125 -8.27 -7.39 10.61
N ALA A 126 -8.53 -6.71 11.74
CA ALA A 126 -7.96 -5.39 11.98
C ALA A 126 -6.42 -5.47 12.06
N GLN A 127 -5.75 -4.37 11.72
CA GLN A 127 -4.30 -4.29 11.78
C GLN A 127 -3.79 -4.58 13.21
N PRO A 128 -2.93 -5.59 13.40
CA PRO A 128 -2.36 -5.90 14.69
C PRO A 128 -1.29 -4.87 15.08
N LYS A 129 -1.02 -4.75 16.38
CA LYS A 129 0.08 -3.91 16.91
C LYS A 129 1.45 -4.34 16.37
N THR A 130 1.65 -5.64 16.22
CA THR A 130 2.86 -6.24 15.65
C THR A 130 2.46 -7.06 14.44
N ILE A 131 2.94 -6.67 13.26
CA ILE A 131 2.68 -7.39 12.02
C ILE A 131 3.66 -8.57 11.94
N PRO A 132 3.18 -9.81 11.72
CA PRO A 132 4.07 -10.96 11.53
C PRO A 132 4.99 -10.75 10.33
N THR A 133 6.23 -11.25 10.44
CA THR A 133 7.22 -11.17 9.36
C THR A 133 7.04 -12.26 8.29
N SER A 134 6.20 -13.25 8.56
CA SER A 134 5.89 -14.35 7.65
C SER A 134 4.40 -14.67 7.61
N LEU A 135 3.96 -15.18 6.47
CA LEU A 135 2.64 -15.78 6.31
C LEU A 135 2.60 -17.15 7.02
N PRO A 136 1.40 -17.68 7.31
CA PRO A 136 1.23 -19.07 7.70
C PRO A 136 2.02 -20.01 6.77
N THR A 137 2.62 -21.06 7.32
CA THR A 137 3.39 -22.01 6.53
C THR A 137 2.45 -22.83 5.65
N LYS A 138 2.68 -22.83 4.34
CA LYS A 138 1.92 -23.67 3.40
C LYS A 138 2.22 -25.15 3.69
N PRO A 139 1.20 -25.99 3.94
CA PRO A 139 1.39 -27.42 4.08
C PRO A 139 1.71 -28.07 2.71
N PRO A 140 2.24 -29.30 2.70
CA PRO A 140 2.36 -30.08 1.47
C PRO A 140 1.02 -30.18 0.73
N TYR A 141 1.08 -30.44 -0.58
CA TYR A 141 -0.13 -30.77 -1.32
C TYR A 141 -0.73 -32.08 -0.78
N PRO A 142 -2.06 -32.15 -0.57
CA PRO A 142 -2.69 -33.38 -0.16
C PRO A 142 -2.43 -34.51 -1.17
N ALA A 143 -2.23 -35.72 -0.66
CA ALA A 143 -2.03 -36.89 -1.49
C ALA A 143 -3.29 -37.15 -2.34
N ASN A 144 -3.07 -37.70 -3.55
CA ASN A 144 -4.14 -38.02 -4.50
C ASN A 144 -4.94 -36.80 -4.99
N THR A 145 -4.32 -35.60 -4.98
CA THR A 145 -4.86 -34.34 -5.51
C THR A 145 -3.90 -33.67 -6.49
#